data_AF-A0A556MIS7-F1
#
_entry.id   AF-A0A556MIS7-F1
#
_cell.length_a   1.000
_cell.length_b   1.000
_cell.length_c   1.000
_cell.angle_alpha   90.00
_cell.angle_beta   90.00
_cell.angle_gamma   90.00
#
_symmetry.space_group_name_H-M   'P 1'
#
loop_
_entity.id
_entity.type
_entity.pdbx_description
1 polymer ?
#
loop_
_entity_poly.entity_id
_entity_poly.type
_entity_poly.pdbx_seq_one_letter_code
_entity_poly.pdbx_strand_id
1 'polypeptide(L)'
;MNKMKTLADQLRDRMAKPDTPLPGEKPTAPVIESLRAYDMNGHKSVVHSRFDEATARTLHHFKMATGVEVNRLICYSVKVLLEQHPEIKTIVKQYLQKLEL
;
A
#
# COMPACT_ATOMS: atom_id res chain seq x y z
N MET A 1 -27.40 21.42 -24.16
CA MET A 1 -26.15 22.20 -24.33
C MET A 1 -25.23 21.87 -23.16
N ASN A 2 -24.21 21.01 -23.37
CA ASN A 2 -23.26 20.65 -22.33
C ASN A 2 -22.30 21.83 -22.07
N LYS A 3 -22.44 22.48 -20.90
CA LYS A 3 -21.50 23.52 -20.47
C LYS A 3 -20.18 22.83 -20.06
N MET A 4 -19.16 22.89 -20.91
CA MET A 4 -17.79 22.58 -20.50
C MET A 4 -17.38 23.60 -19.42
N LYS A 5 -17.41 23.19 -18.15
CA LYS A 5 -16.90 24.01 -17.05
C LYS A 5 -15.41 24.24 -17.25
N THR A 6 -14.98 25.50 -17.24
CA THR A 6 -13.58 25.86 -17.44
C THR A 6 -12.77 25.49 -16.19
N LEU A 7 -11.45 25.31 -16.34
CA LEU A 7 -10.55 25.07 -15.20
C LEU A 7 -10.65 26.19 -14.15
N ALA A 8 -10.91 27.43 -14.58
CA ALA A 8 -11.11 28.57 -13.69
C ALA A 8 -12.42 28.48 -12.89
N ASP A 9 -13.49 27.96 -13.50
CA ASP A 9 -14.78 27.76 -12.80
C ASP A 9 -14.67 26.64 -11.76
N GLN A 10 -13.89 25.59 -12.04
CA GLN A 10 -13.61 24.53 -11.08
C GLN A 10 -12.79 25.01 -9.87
N LEU A 11 -11.88 25.97 -10.07
CA LEU A 11 -11.11 26.60 -9.00
C LEU A 11 -11.98 27.45 -8.07
N ARG A 12 -12.96 28.20 -8.61
CA ARG A 12 -13.89 29.01 -7.82
C ARG A 12 -14.88 28.16 -7.01
N ASP A 13 -15.43 27.10 -7.60
CA ASP A 13 -16.31 26.15 -6.89
C ASP A 13 -15.57 25.45 -5.73
N ARG A 14 -14.23 25.29 -5.80
CA ARG A 14 -13.40 24.63 -4.79
C ARG A 14 -12.99 25.51 -3.61
N MET A 15 -12.88 26.83 -3.78
CA MET A 15 -12.67 27.73 -2.63
C MET A 15 -13.84 27.67 -1.63
N ALA A 16 -15.01 27.23 -2.08
CA ALA A 16 -16.18 27.00 -1.23
C ALA A 16 -16.19 25.62 -0.54
N LYS A 17 -15.31 24.66 -0.92
CA LYS A 17 -15.25 23.28 -0.39
C LYS A 17 -13.80 22.76 -0.34
N PRO A 18 -13.05 23.07 0.74
CA PRO A 18 -11.62 22.79 0.83
C PRO A 18 -11.24 21.29 0.89
N ASP A 19 -12.18 20.40 1.21
CA ASP A 19 -11.89 18.97 1.45
C ASP A 19 -11.97 18.08 0.20
N THR A 20 -12.01 18.66 -1.00
CA THR A 20 -12.15 17.87 -2.24
C THR A 20 -10.78 17.67 -2.91
N PRO A 21 -10.21 16.45 -2.98
CA PRO A 21 -8.90 16.21 -3.57
C PRO A 21 -8.81 16.70 -5.01
N LEU A 22 -7.68 17.31 -5.39
CA LEU A 22 -7.38 17.71 -6.77
C LEU A 22 -7.36 16.51 -7.72
N PRO A 23 -7.73 16.68 -9.00
CA PRO A 23 -7.50 15.65 -10.01
C PRO A 23 -5.98 15.43 -10.12
N GLY A 24 -5.50 14.28 -9.63
CA GLY A 24 -4.08 13.94 -9.55
C GLY A 24 -3.49 13.86 -8.14
N GLU A 25 -4.22 14.29 -7.10
CA GLU A 25 -3.83 14.02 -5.71
C GLU A 25 -4.07 12.55 -5.38
N LYS A 26 -2.97 11.83 -5.16
CA LYS A 26 -3.01 10.43 -4.71
C LYS A 26 -3.61 10.39 -3.30
N PRO A 27 -4.39 9.36 -2.94
CA PRO A 27 -4.99 9.24 -1.61
C PRO A 27 -3.96 9.41 -0.49
N THR A 28 -4.32 10.18 0.54
CA THR A 28 -3.48 10.54 1.70
C THR A 28 -4.01 9.88 2.99
N ALA A 29 -4.34 8.59 2.93
CA ALA A 29 -4.67 7.86 4.16
C ALA A 29 -3.40 7.62 5.01
N PRO A 30 -3.47 7.63 6.35
CA PRO A 30 -2.31 7.44 7.23
C PRO A 30 -1.51 6.14 6.96
N VAL A 31 -2.22 5.09 6.53
CA VAL A 31 -1.59 3.82 6.13
C VAL A 31 -0.74 3.98 4.87
N ILE A 32 -1.15 4.83 3.91
CA ILE A 32 -0.40 5.08 2.67
C ILE A 32 0.89 5.85 2.96
N GLU A 33 0.84 6.81 3.88
CA GLU A 33 2.03 7.53 4.33
C GLU A 33 3.01 6.59 5.05
N SER A 34 2.51 5.73 5.93
CA SER A 34 3.31 4.71 6.62
C SER A 34 4.00 3.77 5.62
N LEU A 35 3.29 3.35 4.57
CA LEU A 35 3.84 2.55 3.48
C LEU A 35 4.93 3.29 2.70
N ARG A 36 4.71 4.57 2.36
CA ARG A 36 5.70 5.40 1.66
C ARG A 36 6.96 5.63 2.50
N ALA A 37 6.82 5.79 3.81
CA ALA A 37 7.94 5.96 4.74
C ALA A 37 8.70 4.67 5.05
N TYR A 38 8.16 3.49 4.69
CA TYR A 38 8.78 2.21 5.00
C TYR A 38 10.13 2.02 4.29
N ASP A 39 11.22 1.83 5.04
CA ASP A 39 12.53 1.59 4.42
C ASP A 39 12.64 0.15 3.86
N MET A 40 13.13 0.04 2.64
CA MET A 40 13.33 -1.24 1.93
C MET A 40 14.81 -1.65 1.81
N ASN A 41 15.76 -0.80 2.21
CA ASN A 41 17.20 -1.02 1.99
C ASN A 41 17.77 -2.23 2.76
N GLY A 42 17.07 -2.73 3.78
CA GLY A 42 17.50 -3.88 4.59
C GLY A 42 17.13 -5.27 4.05
N HIS A 43 16.39 -5.35 2.95
CA HIS A 43 15.87 -6.63 2.45
C HIS A 43 16.90 -7.34 1.55
N LYS A 44 17.67 -8.27 2.15
CA LYS A 44 18.72 -9.05 1.47
C LYS A 44 18.21 -10.27 0.68
N SER A 45 16.97 -10.68 0.91
CA SER A 45 16.35 -11.84 0.26
C SER A 45 15.17 -11.41 -0.58
N VAL A 46 15.13 -11.86 -1.83
CA VAL A 46 14.03 -11.61 -2.76
C VAL A 46 13.08 -12.80 -2.70
N VAL A 47 11.83 -12.53 -2.32
CA VAL A 47 10.76 -13.53 -2.30
C VAL A 47 9.86 -13.30 -3.50
N HIS A 48 9.72 -14.29 -4.38
CA HIS A 48 8.77 -14.24 -5.48
C HIS A 48 7.38 -14.68 -5.01
N SER A 49 6.63 -13.74 -4.43
CA SER A 49 5.27 -13.98 -3.96
C SER A 49 4.31 -14.23 -5.12
N ARG A 50 3.56 -15.34 -5.05
CA ARG A 50 2.48 -15.65 -5.99
C ARG A 50 1.14 -15.30 -5.36
N PHE A 51 0.29 -14.65 -6.12
CA PHE A 51 -1.07 -14.29 -5.72
C PHE A 51 -2.06 -14.90 -6.70
N ASP A 52 -3.27 -15.17 -6.23
CA ASP A 52 -4.39 -15.46 -7.12
C ASP A 52 -4.73 -14.22 -7.98
N GLU A 53 -5.47 -14.44 -9.05
CA GLU A 53 -5.77 -13.40 -10.04
C GLU A 53 -6.56 -12.22 -9.44
N ALA A 54 -7.48 -12.47 -8.50
CA ALA A 54 -8.29 -11.42 -7.90
C ALA A 54 -7.43 -10.53 -6.99
N THR A 55 -6.57 -11.14 -6.17
CA THR A 55 -5.61 -10.41 -5.34
C THR A 55 -4.61 -9.63 -6.18
N ALA A 56 -4.06 -10.23 -7.25
CA ALA A 56 -3.14 -9.56 -8.15
C ALA A 56 -3.75 -8.30 -8.80
N ARG A 57 -5.00 -8.38 -9.26
CA ARG A 57 -5.74 -7.21 -9.79
C ARG A 57 -5.92 -6.12 -8.73
N THR A 58 -6.24 -6.50 -7.51
CA THR A 58 -6.42 -5.56 -6.39
C THR A 58 -5.12 -4.83 -6.06
N LEU A 59 -4.00 -5.55 -5.99
CA LEU A 59 -2.67 -4.97 -5.79
C LEU A 59 -2.26 -4.04 -6.93
N HIS A 60 -2.62 -4.37 -8.16
CA HIS A 60 -2.37 -3.51 -9.31
C HIS A 60 -3.16 -2.19 -9.23
N HIS A 61 -4.45 -2.25 -8.95
CA HIS A 61 -5.28 -1.06 -8.75
C HIS A 61 -4.78 -0.20 -7.57
N PHE A 62 -4.38 -0.85 -6.47
CA PHE A 62 -3.78 -0.17 -5.33
C PHE A 62 -2.52 0.60 -5.73
N LYS A 63 -1.60 -0.03 -6.47
CA LYS A 63 -0.39 0.62 -6.97
C LYS A 63 -0.73 1.82 -7.87
N MET A 64 -1.69 1.68 -8.77
CA MET A 64 -2.13 2.75 -9.67
C MET A 64 -2.74 3.93 -8.90
N ALA A 65 -3.58 3.67 -7.91
CA ALA A 65 -4.24 4.71 -7.14
C ALA A 65 -3.28 5.44 -6.18
N THR A 66 -2.40 4.72 -5.51
CA THR A 66 -1.60 5.24 -4.38
C THR A 66 -0.16 5.58 -4.75
N GLY A 67 0.33 5.05 -5.86
CA GLY A 67 1.73 5.12 -6.29
C GLY A 67 2.69 4.30 -5.43
N VAL A 68 2.20 3.49 -4.50
CA VAL A 68 3.03 2.63 -3.64
C VAL A 68 3.34 1.34 -4.39
N GLU A 69 4.62 0.95 -4.38
CA GLU A 69 5.06 -0.30 -4.98
C GLU A 69 4.49 -1.54 -4.27
N VAL A 70 4.09 -2.55 -5.04
CA VAL A 70 3.46 -3.76 -4.48
C VAL A 70 4.41 -4.50 -3.54
N ASN A 71 5.70 -4.60 -3.87
CA ASN A 71 6.71 -5.24 -3.01
C ASN A 71 6.82 -4.55 -1.65
N ARG A 72 6.75 -3.22 -1.63
CA ARG A 72 6.77 -2.42 -0.40
C ARG A 72 5.56 -2.73 0.48
N LEU A 73 4.38 -2.81 -0.12
CA LEU A 73 3.16 -3.22 0.57
C LEU A 73 3.30 -4.62 1.16
N ILE A 74 3.81 -5.59 0.40
CA ILE A 74 3.99 -6.97 0.88
C ILE A 74 4.93 -7.01 2.08
N CYS A 75 6.11 -6.40 1.97
CA CYS A 75 7.10 -6.38 3.06
C CYS A 75 6.54 -5.72 4.32
N TYR A 76 5.87 -4.57 4.17
CA TYR A 76 5.23 -3.87 5.28
C TYR A 76 4.14 -4.71 5.93
N SER A 77 3.26 -5.34 5.14
CA SER A 77 2.19 -6.21 5.65
C SER A 77 2.74 -7.40 6.44
N VAL A 78 3.80 -8.05 5.96
CA VAL A 78 4.46 -9.14 6.69
C VAL A 78 5.06 -8.64 8.01
N LYS A 79 5.71 -7.47 8.00
CA LYS A 79 6.23 -6.86 9.24
C LYS A 79 5.10 -6.64 10.25
N VAL A 80 4.03 -5.96 9.84
CA VAL A 80 2.88 -5.65 10.72
C VAL A 80 2.24 -6.92 11.25
N LEU A 81 2.05 -7.93 10.41
CA LEU A 81 1.50 -9.23 10.83
C LEU A 81 2.36 -9.87 11.93
N LEU A 82 3.69 -9.88 11.75
CA LEU A 82 4.62 -10.46 12.72
C LEU A 82 4.79 -9.61 14.00
N GLU A 83 4.45 -8.33 13.95
CA GLU A 83 4.43 -7.45 15.13
C GLU A 83 3.14 -7.60 15.94
N GLN A 84 2.00 -7.74 15.25
CA GLN A 84 0.69 -7.97 15.88
C GLN A 84 0.58 -9.38 16.48
N HIS A 85 1.24 -10.36 15.86
CA HIS A 85 1.17 -11.77 16.23
C HIS A 85 2.57 -12.34 16.50
N PRO A 86 3.21 -11.98 17.64
CA PRO A 86 4.55 -12.47 17.97
C PRO A 86 4.64 -13.99 18.11
N GLU A 87 3.52 -14.67 18.39
CA GLU A 87 3.40 -16.13 18.44
C GLU A 87 3.83 -16.80 17.13
N ILE A 88 3.62 -16.15 15.98
CA ILE A 88 4.02 -16.67 14.67
C ILE A 88 5.55 -16.82 14.62
N LYS A 89 6.31 -15.86 15.15
CA LYS A 89 7.78 -15.94 15.20
C LYS A 89 8.24 -17.15 16.02
N THR A 90 7.57 -17.39 17.14
CA THR A 90 7.87 -18.53 18.02
C THR A 90 7.58 -19.85 17.33
N ILE A 91 6.43 -19.98 16.67
CA ILE A 91 6.03 -21.19 15.94
C ILE A 91 7.00 -21.47 14.79
N VAL A 92 7.33 -20.46 13.98
CA VAL A 92 8.29 -20.59 12.88
C VAL A 92 9.65 -21.06 13.41
N LYS A 93 10.14 -20.47 14.50
CA LYS A 93 11.41 -20.88 15.12
C LYS A 93 11.37 -22.34 15.59
N GLN A 94 10.30 -22.75 16.28
CA GLN A 94 10.13 -24.13 16.74
C GLN A 94 10.04 -25.12 15.57
N TYR A 95 9.38 -24.75 14.48
CA TYR A 95 9.27 -25.59 13.30
C TYR A 95 10.62 -25.74 12.58
N LEU A 96 11.38 -24.66 12.42
CA LEU A 96 12.73 -24.70 11.82
C LEU A 96 13.69 -25.58 12.63
N GLN A 97 13.66 -25.49 13.97
CA GLN A 97 14.46 -26.35 14.85
C GLN A 97 14.12 -27.83 14.73
N LYS A 98 12.88 -28.18 14.38
CA LYS A 98 12.44 -29.56 14.14
C LYS A 98 12.82 -30.08 12.74
N LEU A 99 13.07 -29.18 11.80
CA LEU A 99 13.47 -29.49 10.42
C LEU A 99 14.98 -29.76 10.29
N GLU A 100 15.80 -29.25 11.22
CA GLU A 100 17.24 -29.56 11.31
C GLU A 100 17.53 -30.95 11.91
N LEU A 101 16.65 -31.94 11.68
CA LEU A 101 16.78 -33.35 12.09
C LEU A 101 17.10 -34.25 10.89
#